data_AF-A0AAQ4CW65-F1
#
_entry.id   AF-A0AAQ4CW65-F1
#
_cell.length_a   1.000
_cell.length_b   1.000
_cell.length_c   1.000
_cell.angle_alpha   90.00
_cell.angle_beta   90.00
_cell.angle_gamma   90.00
#
_symmetry.space_group_name_H-M   'P 1'
#
loop_
_entity.id
_entity.type
_entity.pdbx_description
1 polymer ?
#
loop_
_entity_poly.entity_id
_entity_poly.type
_entity_poly.pdbx_seq_one_letter_code
_entity_poly.pdbx_strand_id
1 'polypeptide(L)'
;MKKEIIVEIEPWGVNIPYIILALVYWAIGSASIILDLPYHPYFMMIGAYSLYFGMIQRLFFPAKKYISLHIISLILLAIPIYYSQILASITLISVEIWALRDMKTYGSKFPINALVLSSPFASLVAWVFYPNYWTLVIPLLLYIMGVNIGVFSATLRTKPVFGFYQIPLFIVILLLYFFPFVFSFIGIVYFLLIFRKTISIRNISAFTTLLSIIIVPLLSLYLGDYIHAFTLGVMSPLFFSCITYSTSRYNYDKVVILSVLSPLAYILRYVYFPISGLPWIISLIYFIYLIKDNFYIKSIKLGLSMRFIKAQMNSERKS
;
A
#
# COMPACT_ATOMS: atom_id res chain seq x y z
N MET A 1 -0.10 39.31 -21.12
CA MET A 1 -0.39 38.16 -20.22
C MET A 1 0.79 37.22 -20.23
N LYS A 2 1.61 37.20 -19.16
CA LYS A 2 2.63 36.16 -19.00
C LYS A 2 1.90 34.84 -18.73
N LYS A 3 2.12 33.85 -19.60
CA LYS A 3 1.62 32.48 -19.41
C LYS A 3 2.18 31.96 -18.09
N GLU A 4 1.27 31.56 -17.20
CA GLU A 4 1.56 30.89 -15.94
C GLU A 4 2.41 29.65 -16.23
N ILE A 5 3.67 29.64 -15.81
CA ILE A 5 4.51 28.44 -15.86
C ILE A 5 4.42 27.84 -14.46
N ILE A 6 3.35 27.09 -14.22
CA ILE A 6 3.34 26.12 -13.13
C ILE A 6 4.48 25.17 -13.46
N VAL A 7 5.53 25.14 -12.64
CA VAL A 7 6.60 24.15 -12.75
C VAL A 7 5.96 22.80 -12.42
N GLU A 8 5.53 22.14 -13.49
CA GLU A 8 4.94 20.82 -13.54
C GLU A 8 6.00 19.83 -13.05
N ILE A 9 6.12 19.67 -11.73
CA ILE A 9 6.62 18.40 -11.21
C ILE A 9 5.46 17.46 -11.56
N GLU A 10 5.58 16.72 -12.65
CA GLU A 10 4.55 15.79 -13.15
C GLU A 10 4.76 14.37 -12.62
N PRO A 11 4.24 14.04 -11.44
CA PRO A 11 3.92 12.68 -11.08
C PRO A 11 2.41 12.50 -11.14
N TRP A 12 1.83 12.30 -12.33
CA TRP A 12 0.36 12.16 -12.52
C TRP A 12 -0.32 11.36 -11.41
N GLY A 13 -1.60 11.67 -11.15
CA GLY A 13 -2.47 11.00 -10.19
C GLY A 13 -2.84 9.55 -10.56
N VAL A 14 -1.91 8.80 -11.16
CA VAL A 14 -2.02 7.40 -11.58
C VAL A 14 -2.61 6.55 -10.48
N ASN A 15 -2.35 6.85 -9.21
CA ASN A 15 -2.87 6.09 -8.07
C ASN A 15 -4.38 6.26 -7.82
N ILE A 16 -5.02 7.36 -8.23
CA ILE A 16 -6.43 7.63 -7.87
C ILE A 16 -7.38 6.64 -8.55
N PRO A 17 -7.28 6.35 -9.86
CA PRO A 17 -8.06 5.28 -10.47
C PRO A 17 -7.91 3.92 -9.77
N TYR A 18 -6.69 3.57 -9.34
CA TYR A 18 -6.44 2.34 -8.59
C TYR A 18 -7.06 2.36 -7.18
N ILE A 19 -7.03 3.50 -6.49
CA ILE A 19 -7.74 3.68 -5.22
C ILE A 19 -9.24 3.51 -5.43
N ILE A 20 -9.82 4.13 -6.47
CA ILE A 20 -11.25 3.99 -6.78
C ILE A 20 -11.59 2.52 -7.06
N LEU A 21 -10.79 1.85 -7.88
CA LEU A 21 -10.97 0.43 -8.19
C LEU A 21 -10.91 -0.44 -6.92
N ALA A 22 -9.97 -0.15 -6.02
CA ALA A 22 -9.87 -0.84 -4.73
C ALA A 22 -11.12 -0.67 -3.88
N LEU A 23 -11.63 0.57 -3.77
CA LEU A 23 -12.85 0.87 -3.02
C LEU A 23 -14.08 0.16 -3.62
N VAL A 24 -14.19 0.12 -4.95
CA VAL A 24 -15.28 -0.60 -5.64
C VAL A 24 -15.22 -2.09 -5.33
N TYR A 25 -14.06 -2.73 -5.46
CA TYR A 25 -13.94 -4.15 -5.16
C TYR A 25 -14.16 -4.49 -3.70
N TRP A 26 -13.69 -3.65 -2.78
CA TRP A 26 -13.96 -3.81 -1.37
C TRP A 26 -15.45 -3.65 -1.02
N ALA A 27 -16.16 -2.73 -1.68
CA ALA A 27 -17.60 -2.60 -1.54
C ALA A 27 -18.33 -3.85 -2.07
N ILE A 28 -17.96 -4.33 -3.26
CA ILE A 28 -18.54 -5.55 -3.87
C ILE A 28 -18.24 -6.78 -3.01
N GLY A 29 -17.01 -6.92 -2.51
CA GLY A 29 -16.62 -7.99 -1.60
C GLY A 29 -17.34 -7.94 -0.26
N SER A 30 -17.64 -6.75 0.26
CA SER A 30 -18.46 -6.60 1.47
C SER A 30 -19.92 -6.97 1.18
N ALA A 31 -20.47 -6.53 0.06
CA ALA A 31 -21.82 -6.86 -0.37
C ALA A 31 -22.00 -8.36 -0.63
N SER A 32 -20.96 -9.07 -1.09
CA SER A 32 -21.03 -10.52 -1.30
C SER A 32 -21.24 -11.29 0.00
N ILE A 33 -20.82 -10.75 1.17
CA ILE A 33 -21.16 -11.37 2.47
C ILE A 33 -22.67 -11.29 2.72
N ILE A 34 -23.27 -10.12 2.47
CA ILE A 34 -24.71 -9.87 2.72
C ILE A 34 -25.57 -10.72 1.78
N LEU A 35 -25.09 -10.94 0.56
CA LEU A 35 -25.77 -11.72 -0.47
C LEU A 35 -25.45 -13.23 -0.42
N ASP A 36 -24.70 -13.69 0.59
CA ASP A 36 -24.26 -15.08 0.75
C ASP A 36 -23.54 -15.66 -0.49
N LEU A 37 -22.70 -14.84 -1.13
CA LEU A 37 -21.91 -15.20 -2.30
C LEU A 37 -20.46 -15.54 -1.92
N PRO A 38 -19.85 -16.57 -2.52
CA PRO A 38 -18.51 -17.06 -2.14
C PRO A 38 -17.35 -16.17 -2.61
N TYR A 39 -17.63 -14.98 -3.12
CA TYR A 39 -16.63 -14.12 -3.78
C TYR A 39 -15.93 -13.12 -2.85
N HIS A 40 -16.31 -13.08 -1.56
CA HIS A 40 -15.75 -12.14 -0.59
C HIS A 40 -14.21 -12.09 -0.59
N PRO A 41 -13.48 -13.20 -0.31
CA PRO A 41 -12.01 -13.15 -0.23
C PRO A 41 -11.36 -12.75 -1.55
N TYR A 42 -11.95 -13.15 -2.68
CA TYR A 42 -11.44 -12.82 -4.01
C TYR A 42 -11.53 -11.32 -4.31
N PHE A 43 -12.69 -10.69 -4.11
CA PHE A 43 -12.84 -9.26 -4.33
C PHE A 43 -12.03 -8.43 -3.35
N MET A 44 -11.90 -8.87 -2.09
CA MET A 44 -11.04 -8.21 -1.12
C MET A 44 -9.57 -8.20 -1.59
N MET A 45 -9.09 -9.29 -2.17
CA MET A 45 -7.74 -9.38 -2.73
C MET A 45 -7.56 -8.56 -4.00
N ILE A 46 -8.50 -8.57 -4.95
CA ILE A 46 -8.40 -7.69 -6.13
C ILE A 46 -8.33 -6.22 -5.70
N GLY A 47 -9.11 -5.83 -4.68
CA GLY A 47 -9.04 -4.47 -4.14
C GLY A 47 -7.66 -4.13 -3.54
N ALA A 48 -7.07 -5.07 -2.78
CA ALA A 48 -5.72 -4.91 -2.24
C ALA A 48 -4.64 -4.80 -3.34
N TYR A 49 -4.75 -5.65 -4.37
CA TYR A 49 -3.85 -5.64 -5.53
C TYR A 49 -3.99 -4.36 -6.36
N SER A 50 -5.19 -3.79 -6.42
CA SER A 50 -5.42 -2.49 -7.06
C SER A 50 -4.59 -1.40 -6.38
N LEU A 51 -4.66 -1.28 -5.04
CA LEU A 51 -3.80 -0.31 -4.32
C LEU A 51 -2.31 -0.59 -4.50
N TYR A 52 -1.93 -1.86 -4.42
CA TYR A 52 -0.55 -2.29 -4.61
C TYR A 52 0.01 -1.84 -5.98
N PHE A 53 -0.70 -2.14 -7.07
CA PHE A 53 -0.27 -1.81 -8.43
C PHE A 53 -0.20 -0.30 -8.66
N GLY A 54 -1.24 0.43 -8.24
CA GLY A 54 -1.28 1.88 -8.38
C GLY A 54 -0.13 2.57 -7.65
N MET A 55 0.31 2.01 -6.53
CA MET A 55 1.42 2.56 -5.77
C MET A 55 2.80 2.16 -6.31
N ILE A 56 2.98 0.93 -6.82
CA ILE A 56 4.21 0.55 -7.54
C ILE A 56 4.43 1.46 -8.75
N GLN A 57 3.39 1.64 -9.58
CA GLN A 57 3.49 2.48 -10.77
C GLN A 57 3.79 3.95 -10.46
N ARG A 58 3.45 4.40 -9.24
CA ARG A 58 3.80 5.72 -8.76
C ARG A 58 5.27 5.84 -8.35
N LEU A 59 5.93 4.78 -7.90
CA LEU A 59 7.34 4.87 -7.46
C LEU A 59 8.31 5.17 -8.62
N PHE A 60 7.90 4.90 -9.87
CA PHE A 60 8.70 5.10 -11.07
C PHE A 60 8.20 6.33 -11.86
N PHE A 61 8.98 7.43 -11.88
CA PHE A 61 8.67 8.67 -12.62
C PHE A 61 9.62 8.92 -13.80
N PRO A 62 9.21 9.62 -14.89
CA PRO A 62 7.96 10.37 -15.10
C PRO A 62 6.89 9.59 -15.90
N ALA A 63 5.63 9.73 -15.47
CA ALA A 63 4.49 8.89 -15.82
C ALA A 63 4.00 8.96 -17.28
N LYS A 64 4.45 9.91 -18.10
CA LYS A 64 3.97 10.05 -19.49
C LYS A 64 4.41 8.90 -20.39
N LYS A 65 5.65 8.44 -20.23
CA LYS A 65 6.23 7.40 -21.11
C LYS A 65 5.56 6.03 -20.94
N TYR A 66 5.06 5.74 -19.73
CA TYR A 66 4.52 4.44 -19.35
C TYR A 66 2.99 4.40 -19.27
N ILE A 67 2.31 5.50 -19.62
CA ILE A 67 0.87 5.67 -19.39
C ILE A 67 0.02 4.57 -20.02
N SER A 68 0.37 4.12 -21.23
CA SER A 68 -0.36 3.06 -21.92
C SER A 68 -0.32 1.75 -21.11
N LEU A 69 0.84 1.39 -20.56
CA LEU A 69 0.99 0.20 -19.74
C LEU A 69 0.28 0.36 -18.38
N HIS A 70 0.27 1.57 -17.80
CA HIS A 70 -0.51 1.85 -16.59
C HIS A 70 -2.01 1.66 -16.82
N ILE A 71 -2.54 2.14 -17.96
CA ILE A 71 -3.95 2.00 -18.32
C ILE A 71 -4.29 0.52 -18.59
N ILE A 72 -3.45 -0.18 -19.35
CA ILE A 72 -3.65 -1.61 -19.63
C ILE A 72 -3.68 -2.39 -18.31
N SER A 73 -2.72 -2.12 -17.41
CA SER A 73 -2.67 -2.76 -16.10
C SER A 73 -3.94 -2.49 -15.27
N LEU A 74 -4.44 -1.25 -15.27
CA LEU A 74 -5.68 -0.90 -14.57
C LEU A 74 -6.88 -1.64 -15.13
N ILE A 75 -7.03 -1.70 -16.46
CA ILE A 75 -8.13 -2.40 -17.13
C ILE A 75 -8.07 -3.90 -16.81
N LEU A 76 -6.89 -4.51 -16.88
CA LEU A 76 -6.70 -5.93 -16.59
C LEU A 76 -7.05 -6.26 -15.13
N LEU A 77 -6.66 -5.42 -14.17
CA LEU A 77 -7.06 -5.59 -12.77
C LEU A 77 -8.58 -5.46 -12.58
N ALA A 78 -9.23 -4.57 -13.33
CA ALA A 78 -10.68 -4.34 -13.26
C ALA A 78 -11.53 -5.49 -13.84
N ILE A 79 -10.91 -6.47 -14.50
CA ILE A 79 -11.58 -7.69 -14.94
C ILE A 79 -11.38 -8.73 -13.84
N PRO A 80 -12.44 -9.16 -13.12
CA PRO A 80 -12.33 -10.07 -11.98
C PRO A 80 -12.10 -11.53 -12.39
N ILE A 81 -11.16 -11.79 -13.29
CA ILE A 81 -10.75 -13.11 -13.74
C ILE A 81 -9.26 -13.27 -13.40
N TYR A 82 -8.87 -14.38 -12.77
CA TYR A 82 -7.51 -14.55 -12.27
C TYR A 82 -6.45 -14.49 -13.39
N TYR A 83 -6.78 -14.97 -14.60
CA TYR A 83 -5.92 -14.81 -15.79
C TYR A 83 -5.65 -13.34 -16.13
N SER A 84 -6.63 -12.45 -15.95
CA SER A 84 -6.43 -11.01 -16.13
C SER A 84 -5.46 -10.44 -15.09
N GLN A 85 -5.43 -11.00 -13.88
CA GLN A 85 -4.50 -10.60 -12.81
C GLN A 85 -3.05 -11.05 -13.10
N ILE A 86 -2.88 -12.21 -13.74
CA ILE A 86 -1.60 -12.68 -14.28
C ILE A 86 -1.10 -11.69 -15.35
N LEU A 87 -1.94 -11.37 -16.34
CA LEU A 87 -1.61 -10.41 -17.39
C LEU A 87 -1.30 -9.02 -16.82
N ALA A 88 -2.07 -8.57 -15.83
CA ALA A 88 -1.80 -7.32 -15.12
C ALA A 88 -0.40 -7.35 -14.50
N SER A 89 -0.03 -8.45 -13.82
CA SER A 89 1.30 -8.61 -13.22
C SER A 89 2.42 -8.55 -14.27
N ILE A 90 2.22 -9.14 -15.46
CA ILE A 90 3.19 -9.05 -16.57
C ILE A 90 3.35 -7.60 -17.04
N THR A 91 2.24 -6.86 -17.16
CA THR A 91 2.31 -5.45 -17.56
C THR A 91 3.01 -4.59 -16.50
N LEU A 92 2.80 -4.88 -15.22
CA LEU A 92 3.48 -4.20 -14.11
C LEU A 92 5.00 -4.47 -14.15
N ILE A 93 5.42 -5.73 -14.33
CA ILE A 93 6.84 -6.11 -14.47
C ILE A 93 7.48 -5.39 -15.67
N SER A 94 6.75 -5.30 -16.78
CA SER A 94 7.23 -4.63 -18.00
C SER A 94 7.49 -3.15 -17.75
N VAL A 95 6.58 -2.46 -17.04
CA VAL A 95 6.76 -1.06 -16.60
C VAL A 95 7.98 -0.93 -15.70
N GLU A 96 8.10 -1.80 -14.70
CA GLU A 96 9.21 -1.77 -13.75
C GLU A 96 10.57 -1.95 -14.44
N ILE A 97 10.72 -2.96 -15.31
CA ILE A 97 11.97 -3.20 -16.06
C ILE A 97 12.32 -1.98 -16.93
N TRP A 98 11.33 -1.42 -17.62
CA TRP A 98 11.53 -0.26 -18.47
C TRP A 98 11.94 0.97 -17.66
N ALA A 99 11.28 1.22 -16.53
CA ALA A 99 11.63 2.30 -15.62
C ALA A 99 13.03 2.15 -15.01
N LEU A 100 13.39 0.93 -14.57
CA LEU A 100 14.73 0.65 -14.04
C LEU A 100 15.82 0.88 -15.08
N ARG A 101 15.58 0.53 -16.34
CA ARG A 101 16.51 0.80 -17.45
C ARG A 101 16.71 2.29 -17.66
N ASP A 102 15.62 3.05 -17.69
CA ASP A 102 15.67 4.50 -17.86
C ASP A 102 16.41 5.17 -16.70
N MET A 103 16.14 4.79 -15.45
CA MET A 103 16.82 5.37 -14.28
C MET A 103 18.34 5.15 -14.27
N LYS A 104 18.83 4.01 -14.76
CA LYS A 104 20.28 3.76 -14.89
C LYS A 104 20.94 4.77 -15.83
N THR A 105 20.22 5.24 -16.86
CA THR A 105 20.73 6.24 -17.80
C THR A 105 20.78 7.66 -17.23
N TYR A 106 19.97 7.96 -16.19
CA TYR A 106 19.93 9.27 -15.54
C TYR A 106 21.02 9.48 -14.46
N GLY A 107 21.93 8.52 -14.26
CA GLY A 107 23.09 8.67 -13.37
C GLY A 107 22.79 8.80 -11.86
N SER A 108 21.53 8.67 -11.44
CA SER A 108 21.16 8.77 -10.02
C SER A 108 21.38 7.45 -9.28
N LYS A 109 21.88 7.52 -8.04
CA LYS A 109 21.97 6.36 -7.13
C LYS A 109 20.56 5.98 -6.67
N PHE A 110 19.87 5.13 -7.42
CA PHE A 110 18.55 4.63 -7.03
C PHE A 110 18.67 3.79 -5.74
N PRO A 111 17.92 4.11 -4.67
CA PRO A 111 17.91 3.28 -3.47
C PRO A 111 17.27 1.93 -3.79
N ILE A 112 18.09 0.88 -3.81
CA ILE A 112 17.65 -0.48 -4.10
C ILE A 112 16.86 -1.01 -2.89
N ASN A 113 15.54 -0.86 -2.96
CA ASN A 113 14.62 -1.51 -2.05
C ASN A 113 14.23 -2.88 -2.62
N ALA A 114 15.01 -3.90 -2.31
CA ALA A 114 14.88 -5.24 -2.91
C ALA A 114 13.50 -5.85 -2.62
N LEU A 115 12.92 -5.57 -1.46
CA LEU A 115 11.56 -6.01 -1.11
C LEU A 115 10.53 -5.48 -2.12
N VAL A 116 10.56 -4.18 -2.39
CA VAL A 116 9.63 -3.53 -3.33
C VAL A 116 9.89 -3.99 -4.76
N LEU A 117 11.16 -4.07 -5.18
CA LEU A 117 11.50 -4.46 -6.56
C LEU A 117 11.21 -5.94 -6.86
N SER A 118 11.14 -6.78 -5.82
CA SER A 118 10.81 -8.19 -5.97
C SER A 118 9.30 -8.45 -6.00
N SER A 119 8.48 -7.51 -5.52
CA SER A 119 7.05 -7.75 -5.34
C SER A 119 6.28 -7.95 -6.66
N PRO A 120 6.60 -7.27 -7.79
CA PRO A 120 5.86 -7.51 -9.04
C PRO A 120 6.11 -8.90 -9.62
N PHE A 121 7.34 -9.40 -9.52
CA PHE A 121 7.67 -10.79 -9.87
C PHE A 121 6.97 -11.80 -8.97
N ALA A 122 6.98 -11.55 -7.65
CA ALA A 122 6.25 -12.39 -6.69
C ALA A 122 4.73 -12.37 -6.94
N SER A 123 4.17 -11.24 -7.40
CA SER A 123 2.75 -11.11 -7.78
C SER A 123 2.39 -12.04 -8.94
N LEU A 124 3.21 -12.05 -9.99
CA LEU A 124 3.01 -12.95 -11.12
C LEU A 124 2.99 -14.42 -10.67
N VAL A 125 3.99 -14.81 -9.87
CA VAL A 125 4.09 -16.17 -9.33
C VAL A 125 2.87 -16.49 -8.47
N ALA A 126 2.47 -15.60 -7.56
CA ALA A 126 1.34 -15.82 -6.65
C ALA A 126 0.02 -16.04 -7.40
N TRP A 127 -0.24 -15.26 -8.46
CA TRP A 127 -1.44 -15.43 -9.29
C TRP A 127 -1.44 -16.70 -10.13
N VAL A 128 -0.29 -17.18 -10.56
CA VAL A 128 -0.16 -18.49 -11.23
C VAL A 128 -0.53 -19.64 -10.28
N PHE A 129 -0.22 -19.51 -8.98
CA PHE A 129 -0.55 -20.51 -7.95
C PHE A 129 -1.91 -20.26 -7.25
N TYR A 130 -2.74 -19.33 -7.75
CA TYR A 130 -4.13 -19.21 -7.34
C TYR A 130 -4.88 -20.54 -7.62
N PRO A 131 -5.79 -21.06 -6.76
CA PRO A 131 -6.64 -20.36 -5.80
C PRO A 131 -6.16 -20.22 -4.35
N ASN A 132 -4.88 -20.48 -4.05
CA ASN A 132 -4.40 -20.34 -2.66
C ASN A 132 -4.25 -18.85 -2.26
N TYR A 133 -5.20 -18.29 -1.52
CA TYR A 133 -5.15 -16.88 -1.05
C TYR A 133 -3.90 -16.54 -0.23
N TRP A 134 -3.28 -17.52 0.42
CA TRP A 134 -2.07 -17.30 1.20
C TRP A 134 -0.88 -16.93 0.32
N THR A 135 -0.79 -17.45 -0.91
CA THR A 135 0.28 -17.06 -1.84
C THR A 135 0.17 -15.59 -2.22
N LEU A 136 -1.05 -15.05 -2.29
CA LEU A 136 -1.31 -13.66 -2.62
C LEU A 136 -0.87 -12.67 -1.53
N VAL A 137 -0.70 -13.13 -0.29
CA VAL A 137 -0.23 -12.32 0.84
C VAL A 137 1.26 -11.96 0.70
N ILE A 138 2.06 -12.87 0.15
CA ILE A 138 3.52 -12.73 0.00
C ILE A 138 3.92 -11.46 -0.78
N PRO A 139 3.48 -11.25 -2.04
CA PRO A 139 3.85 -10.04 -2.79
C PRO A 139 3.34 -8.76 -2.13
N LEU A 140 2.15 -8.78 -1.51
CA LEU A 140 1.64 -7.65 -0.77
C LEU A 140 2.54 -7.32 0.42
N LEU A 141 3.00 -8.31 1.20
CA LEU A 141 3.93 -8.12 2.31
C LEU A 141 5.28 -7.55 1.86
N LEU A 142 5.88 -8.13 0.81
CA LEU A 142 7.12 -7.61 0.22
C LEU A 142 6.98 -6.12 -0.11
N TYR A 143 5.88 -5.75 -0.76
CA TYR A 143 5.60 -4.38 -1.11
C TYR A 143 5.38 -3.47 0.10
N ILE A 144 4.35 -3.75 0.93
CA ILE A 144 3.91 -2.83 1.99
C ILE A 144 4.98 -2.67 3.06
N MET A 145 5.72 -3.73 3.42
CA MET A 145 6.81 -3.62 4.39
C MET A 145 7.99 -2.88 3.78
N GLY A 146 8.32 -3.16 2.51
CA GLY A 146 9.39 -2.49 1.79
C GLY A 146 9.18 -0.98 1.69
N VAL A 147 8.02 -0.52 1.22
CA VAL A 147 7.72 0.92 1.09
C VAL A 147 7.68 1.61 2.46
N ASN A 148 7.10 0.96 3.47
CA ASN A 148 7.00 1.56 4.80
C ASN A 148 8.34 1.66 5.54
N ILE A 149 9.41 0.97 5.13
CA ILE A 149 10.77 1.25 5.65
C ILE A 149 11.12 2.72 5.40
N GLY A 150 10.82 3.26 4.21
CA GLY A 150 11.06 4.66 3.87
C GLY A 150 10.21 5.62 4.71
N VAL A 151 8.92 5.29 4.90
CA VAL A 151 7.99 6.08 5.71
C VAL A 151 8.47 6.14 7.16
N PHE A 152 8.74 4.98 7.78
CA PHE A 152 9.20 4.90 9.17
C PHE A 152 10.56 5.55 9.38
N SER A 153 11.49 5.40 8.44
CA SER A 153 12.80 6.07 8.51
C SER A 153 12.63 7.59 8.54
N ALA A 154 11.73 8.13 7.72
CA ALA A 154 11.48 9.56 7.66
C ALA A 154 10.68 10.10 8.86
N THR A 155 9.75 9.33 9.42
CA THR A 155 8.84 9.78 10.49
C THR A 155 9.38 9.51 11.90
N LEU A 156 10.10 8.40 12.09
CA LEU A 156 10.72 8.01 13.35
C LEU A 156 12.20 8.41 13.44
N ARG A 157 12.75 8.99 12.36
CA ARG A 157 14.16 9.39 12.23
C ARG A 157 15.14 8.23 12.41
N THR A 158 14.74 7.04 11.99
CA THR A 158 15.63 5.88 11.93
C THR A 158 16.40 5.87 10.61
N LYS A 159 17.51 5.12 10.56
CA LYS A 159 18.26 4.96 9.31
C LYS A 159 17.51 3.99 8.39
N PRO A 160 17.36 4.30 7.09
CA PRO A 160 16.70 3.39 6.18
C PRO A 160 17.45 2.08 6.03
N VAL A 161 16.68 0.99 5.98
CA VAL A 161 17.16 -0.38 5.86
C VAL A 161 16.98 -0.81 4.40
N PHE A 162 18.05 -0.74 3.61
CA PHE A 162 18.06 -1.12 2.20
C PHE A 162 19.14 -2.18 1.90
N GLY A 163 19.02 -2.84 0.75
CA GLY A 163 19.97 -3.86 0.29
C GLY A 163 20.04 -5.09 1.22
N PHE A 164 21.25 -5.56 1.50
CA PHE A 164 21.49 -6.80 2.27
C PHE A 164 20.85 -6.82 3.66
N TYR A 165 20.63 -5.66 4.28
CA TYR A 165 19.96 -5.60 5.58
C TYR A 165 18.47 -5.98 5.53
N GLN A 166 17.87 -6.09 4.34
CA GLN A 166 16.50 -6.55 4.15
C GLN A 166 16.37 -8.08 4.07
N ILE A 167 17.49 -8.81 3.95
CA ILE A 167 17.50 -10.28 3.80
C ILE A 167 16.72 -11.00 4.91
N PRO A 168 16.88 -10.66 6.22
CA PRO A 168 16.14 -11.35 7.26
C PRO A 168 14.63 -11.27 7.06
N LEU A 169 14.12 -10.10 6.67
CA LEU A 169 12.70 -9.92 6.39
C LEU A 169 12.27 -10.66 5.13
N PHE A 170 13.10 -10.64 4.09
CA PHE A 170 12.85 -11.35 2.84
C PHE A 170 12.70 -12.86 3.08
N ILE A 171 13.62 -13.46 3.84
CA ILE A 171 13.57 -14.89 4.21
C ILE A 171 12.29 -15.19 4.99
N VAL A 172 11.97 -14.39 6.01
CA VAL A 172 10.76 -14.60 6.83
C VAL A 172 9.49 -14.53 5.98
N ILE A 173 9.40 -13.58 5.05
CA ILE A 173 8.26 -13.45 4.13
C ILE A 173 8.16 -14.67 3.20
N LEU A 174 9.26 -15.17 2.66
CA LEU A 174 9.24 -16.36 1.80
C LEU A 174 8.88 -17.63 2.57
N LEU A 175 9.34 -17.76 3.81
CA LEU A 175 9.01 -18.89 4.68
C LEU A 175 7.51 -18.99 4.99
N LEU A 176 6.76 -17.89 4.86
CA LEU A 176 5.31 -17.90 5.04
C LEU A 176 4.62 -18.91 4.14
N TYR A 177 5.12 -19.11 2.91
CA TYR A 177 4.55 -20.08 1.99
C TYR A 177 4.51 -21.49 2.58
N PHE A 178 5.59 -21.90 3.25
CA PHE A 178 5.73 -23.22 3.85
C PHE A 178 5.16 -23.28 5.27
N PHE A 179 5.28 -22.19 6.02
CA PHE A 179 4.98 -22.13 7.45
C PHE A 179 4.12 -20.91 7.79
N PRO A 180 2.78 -20.99 7.66
CA PRO A 180 1.90 -19.84 7.91
C PRO A 180 2.04 -19.22 9.31
N PHE A 181 2.36 -20.03 10.34
CA PHE A 181 2.56 -19.54 11.72
C PHE A 181 3.72 -18.53 11.85
N VAL A 182 4.67 -18.53 10.90
CA VAL A 182 5.77 -17.56 10.86
C VAL A 182 5.25 -16.13 10.68
N PHE A 183 4.05 -15.96 10.12
CA PHE A 183 3.38 -14.66 9.97
C PHE A 183 3.31 -13.90 11.29
N SER A 184 3.05 -14.59 12.39
CA SER A 184 2.89 -13.98 13.71
C SER A 184 4.15 -13.28 14.21
N PHE A 185 5.32 -13.67 13.71
CA PHE A 185 6.61 -13.09 14.09
C PHE A 185 7.09 -11.99 13.13
N ILE A 186 6.38 -11.74 12.03
CA ILE A 186 6.84 -10.79 11.00
C ILE A 186 6.99 -9.37 11.55
N GLY A 187 6.07 -8.94 12.42
CA GLY A 187 6.10 -7.64 13.07
C GLY A 187 7.32 -7.46 13.97
N ILE A 188 7.70 -8.52 14.70
CA ILE A 188 8.87 -8.51 15.58
C ILE A 188 10.15 -8.35 14.74
N VAL A 189 10.30 -9.17 13.70
CA VAL A 189 11.46 -9.10 12.80
C VAL A 189 11.56 -7.71 12.16
N TYR A 190 10.44 -7.17 11.69
CA TYR A 190 10.38 -5.85 11.09
C TYR A 190 10.74 -4.73 12.08
N PHE A 191 10.24 -4.80 13.31
CA PHE A 191 10.56 -3.85 14.38
C PHE A 191 12.07 -3.86 14.70
N LEU A 192 12.66 -5.05 14.87
CA LEU A 192 14.09 -5.20 15.15
C LEU A 192 14.96 -4.62 14.02
N LEU A 193 14.53 -4.76 12.76
CA LEU A 193 15.22 -4.17 11.62
C LEU A 193 15.15 -2.64 11.63
N ILE A 194 13.97 -2.06 11.87
CA ILE A 194 13.78 -0.60 11.91
C ILE A 194 14.57 0.04 13.05
N PHE A 195 14.57 -0.59 14.23
CA PHE A 195 15.15 -0.02 15.45
C PHE A 195 16.54 -0.57 15.81
N ARG A 196 17.30 -1.07 14.81
CA ARG A 196 18.63 -1.65 15.04
C ARG A 196 19.62 -0.76 15.81
N LYS A 197 19.47 0.58 15.75
CA LYS A 197 20.44 1.52 16.36
C LYS A 197 19.87 2.48 17.38
N THR A 198 18.64 2.96 17.20
CA THR A 198 18.10 4.01 18.06
C THR A 198 16.58 3.99 18.01
N ILE A 199 15.94 4.01 19.17
CA ILE A 199 14.48 4.15 19.28
C ILE A 199 14.17 5.63 19.50
N SER A 200 13.40 6.22 18.58
CA SER A 200 12.92 7.59 18.67
C SER A 200 11.43 7.62 18.38
N ILE A 201 10.62 7.74 19.43
CA ILE A 201 9.17 7.84 19.32
C ILE A 201 8.81 9.32 19.17
N ARG A 202 8.86 9.83 17.94
CA ARG A 202 8.50 11.24 17.62
C ARG A 202 7.19 11.39 16.89
N ASN A 203 6.68 10.31 16.28
CA ASN A 203 5.43 10.35 15.54
C ASN A 203 4.51 9.22 16.02
N ILE A 204 3.39 9.61 16.64
CA ILE A 204 2.42 8.68 17.23
C ILE A 204 1.82 7.79 16.14
N SER A 205 1.40 8.36 15.00
CA SER A 205 0.84 7.58 13.89
C SER A 205 1.79 6.49 13.38
N ALA A 206 3.07 6.82 13.22
CA ALA A 206 4.08 5.86 12.79
C ALA A 206 4.24 4.75 13.84
N PHE A 207 4.29 5.12 15.12
CA PHE A 207 4.44 4.18 16.23
C PHE A 207 3.22 3.26 16.39
N THR A 208 1.99 3.79 16.33
CA THR A 208 0.77 2.97 16.41
C THR A 208 0.61 2.05 15.21
N THR A 209 1.03 2.49 14.02
CA THR A 209 1.11 1.61 12.84
C THR A 209 2.11 0.47 13.08
N LEU A 210 3.28 0.74 13.68
CA LEU A 210 4.24 -0.31 14.05
C LEU A 210 3.72 -1.25 15.14
N LEU A 211 2.98 -0.74 16.12
CA LEU A 211 2.36 -1.59 17.14
C LEU A 211 1.31 -2.52 16.53
N SER A 212 0.50 -2.01 15.61
CA SER A 212 -0.52 -2.78 14.90
C SER A 212 0.07 -4.03 14.22
N ILE A 213 1.18 -3.86 13.49
CA ILE A 213 1.86 -4.96 12.79
C ILE A 213 2.57 -5.95 13.72
N ILE A 214 2.70 -5.65 15.02
CA ILE A 214 3.23 -6.56 16.04
C ILE A 214 2.09 -7.27 16.73
N ILE A 215 1.14 -6.51 17.27
CA ILE A 215 0.08 -6.99 18.15
C ILE A 215 -0.86 -7.92 17.38
N VAL A 216 -1.36 -7.52 16.21
CA VAL A 216 -2.37 -8.32 15.50
C VAL A 216 -1.81 -9.65 14.98
N PRO A 217 -0.62 -9.70 14.34
CA PRO A 217 -0.03 -10.98 13.97
C PRO A 217 0.24 -11.90 15.18
N LEU A 218 0.67 -11.37 16.33
CA LEU A 218 0.84 -12.18 17.54
C LEU A 218 -0.49 -12.70 18.07
N LEU A 219 -1.54 -11.87 18.09
CA LEU A 219 -2.88 -12.30 18.50
C LEU A 219 -3.42 -13.43 17.61
N SER A 220 -3.04 -13.47 16.33
CA SER A 220 -3.48 -14.53 15.42
C SER A 220 -2.97 -15.93 15.79
N LEU A 221 -1.94 -16.05 16.63
CA LEU A 221 -1.56 -17.36 17.21
C LEU A 221 -2.64 -17.93 18.13
N TYR A 222 -3.37 -17.06 18.83
CA TYR A 222 -4.39 -17.45 19.82
C TYR A 222 -5.79 -17.41 19.23
N LEU A 223 -6.10 -16.37 18.44
CA LEU A 223 -7.43 -16.15 17.86
C LEU A 223 -7.60 -16.85 16.49
N GLY A 224 -6.51 -17.26 15.82
CA GLY A 224 -6.53 -17.84 14.49
C GLY A 224 -6.77 -16.82 13.37
N ASP A 225 -7.10 -17.30 12.16
CA ASP A 225 -7.37 -16.52 10.95
C ASP A 225 -6.26 -15.53 10.53
N TYR A 226 -5.17 -16.09 9.99
CA TYR A 226 -4.01 -15.32 9.51
C TYR A 226 -4.33 -14.35 8.37
N ILE A 227 -5.31 -14.66 7.51
CA ILE A 227 -5.65 -13.81 6.36
C ILE A 227 -6.30 -12.51 6.84
N HIS A 228 -7.23 -12.58 7.80
CA HIS A 228 -7.83 -11.38 8.35
C HIS A 228 -6.88 -10.63 9.27
N ALA A 229 -6.03 -11.33 10.03
CA ALA A 229 -4.96 -10.69 10.80
C ALA A 229 -4.00 -9.91 9.89
N PHE A 230 -3.63 -10.48 8.74
CA PHE A 230 -2.87 -9.77 7.70
C PHE A 230 -3.65 -8.57 7.17
N THR A 231 -4.88 -8.76 6.73
CA THR A 231 -5.69 -7.72 6.06
C THR A 231 -5.91 -6.51 6.98
N LEU A 232 -6.35 -6.76 8.22
CA LEU A 232 -6.79 -5.73 9.17
C LEU A 232 -5.66 -5.20 10.06
N GLY A 233 -4.67 -6.04 10.38
CA GLY A 233 -3.55 -5.70 11.27
C GLY A 233 -2.27 -5.27 10.57
N VAL A 234 -2.06 -5.68 9.32
CA VAL A 234 -0.82 -5.38 8.60
C VAL A 234 -1.10 -4.55 7.35
N MET A 235 -1.89 -5.09 6.43
CA MET A 235 -2.15 -4.53 5.12
C MET A 235 -2.84 -3.16 5.19
N SER A 236 -4.03 -3.07 5.80
CA SER A 236 -4.77 -1.80 5.89
C SER A 236 -3.98 -0.70 6.62
N PRO A 237 -3.41 -0.93 7.83
CA PRO A 237 -2.62 0.08 8.52
C PRO A 237 -1.41 0.57 7.71
N LEU A 238 -0.68 -0.34 7.07
CA LEU A 238 0.51 0.01 6.28
C LEU A 238 0.17 0.71 4.96
N PHE A 239 -0.92 0.33 4.28
CA PHE A 239 -1.39 1.05 3.09
C PHE A 239 -1.87 2.46 3.44
N PHE A 240 -2.70 2.58 4.48
CA PHE A 240 -3.20 3.87 4.93
C PHE A 240 -2.06 4.81 5.33
N SER A 241 -1.07 4.29 6.08
CA SER A 241 0.12 5.05 6.45
C SER A 241 0.93 5.50 5.23
N CYS A 242 1.28 4.59 4.31
CA CYS A 242 2.15 4.96 3.19
C CYS A 242 1.44 5.84 2.14
N ILE A 243 0.16 5.60 1.87
CA ILE A 243 -0.61 6.42 0.92
C ILE A 243 -0.79 7.81 1.52
N THR A 244 -1.25 7.95 2.77
CA THR A 244 -1.40 9.28 3.39
C THR A 244 -0.06 10.00 3.51
N TYR A 245 1.03 9.33 3.89
CA TYR A 245 2.36 9.95 3.94
C TYR A 245 2.79 10.51 2.58
N SER A 246 2.54 9.77 1.51
CA SER A 246 3.02 10.10 0.17
C SER A 246 2.13 11.08 -0.58
N THR A 247 0.80 11.08 -0.38
CA THR A 247 -0.13 11.97 -1.12
C THR A 247 -0.59 13.16 -0.29
N SER A 248 -0.68 13.00 1.04
CA SER A 248 -1.29 13.98 1.93
C SER A 248 -0.51 14.06 3.25
N ARG A 249 0.82 14.26 3.17
CA ARG A 249 1.75 14.26 4.32
C ARG A 249 1.30 15.16 5.48
N TYR A 250 0.65 16.28 5.17
CA TYR A 250 0.08 17.21 6.16
C TYR A 250 -1.04 16.64 7.03
N ASN A 251 -1.57 15.46 6.67
CA ASN A 251 -2.57 14.72 7.42
C ASN A 251 -1.97 13.47 8.11
N TYR A 252 -0.66 13.23 8.01
CA TYR A 252 -0.05 11.98 8.50
C TYR A 252 -0.22 11.77 10.01
N ASP A 253 -0.21 12.83 10.81
CA ASP A 253 -0.42 12.73 12.26
C ASP A 253 -1.84 12.24 12.65
N LYS A 254 -2.76 12.20 11.69
CA LYS A 254 -4.13 11.67 11.87
C LYS A 254 -4.25 10.18 11.54
N VAL A 255 -3.23 9.57 10.94
CA VAL A 255 -3.20 8.14 10.60
C VAL A 255 -3.33 7.26 11.84
N VAL A 256 -2.99 7.76 13.03
CA VAL A 256 -3.21 7.08 14.31
C VAL A 256 -4.61 6.45 14.43
N ILE A 257 -5.65 7.17 14.01
CA ILE A 257 -7.04 6.70 14.06
C ILE A 257 -7.22 5.45 13.19
N LEU A 258 -6.66 5.47 11.98
CA LEU A 258 -6.70 4.35 11.03
C LEU A 258 -5.97 3.13 11.58
N SER A 259 -4.78 3.35 12.15
CA SER A 259 -3.95 2.28 12.71
C SER A 259 -4.52 1.64 13.98
N VAL A 260 -5.55 2.23 14.58
CA VAL A 260 -6.28 1.67 15.74
C VAL A 260 -7.57 1.01 15.29
N LEU A 261 -8.34 1.65 14.41
CA LEU A 261 -9.64 1.14 13.97
C LEU A 261 -9.53 -0.15 13.15
N SER A 262 -8.52 -0.28 12.27
CA SER A 262 -8.38 -1.51 11.47
C SER A 262 -8.05 -2.74 12.35
N PRO A 263 -7.08 -2.70 13.28
CA PRO A 263 -6.87 -3.77 14.26
C PRO A 263 -8.07 -4.08 15.14
N LEU A 264 -8.80 -3.03 15.55
CA LEU A 264 -10.00 -3.20 16.38
C LEU A 264 -11.06 -4.04 15.66
N ALA A 265 -11.20 -3.89 14.34
CA ALA A 265 -12.10 -4.73 13.54
C ALA A 265 -11.75 -6.23 13.65
N TYR A 266 -10.46 -6.56 13.64
CA TYR A 266 -10.02 -7.95 13.81
C TYR A 266 -10.34 -8.49 15.21
N ILE A 267 -10.03 -7.72 16.25
CA ILE A 267 -10.30 -8.12 17.65
C ILE A 267 -11.82 -8.31 17.87
N LEU A 268 -12.64 -7.36 17.41
CA LEU A 268 -14.09 -7.43 17.58
C LEU A 268 -14.73 -8.59 16.84
N ARG A 269 -14.07 -9.17 15.83
CA ARG A 269 -14.56 -10.37 15.16
C ARG A 269 -14.79 -11.54 16.12
N TYR A 270 -13.97 -11.64 17.16
CA TYR A 270 -14.03 -12.69 18.17
C TYR A 270 -14.91 -12.33 19.37
N VAL A 271 -15.36 -11.07 19.46
CA VAL A 271 -16.26 -10.59 20.51
C VAL A 271 -17.70 -10.55 20.01
N TYR A 272 -17.92 -9.88 18.87
CA TYR A 272 -19.23 -9.75 18.24
C TYR A 272 -19.10 -9.56 16.73
N PHE A 273 -19.13 -10.67 16.00
CA PHE A 273 -18.96 -10.74 14.54
C PHE A 273 -19.83 -9.73 13.76
N PRO A 274 -21.13 -9.51 14.06
CA PRO A 274 -21.98 -8.62 13.26
C PRO A 274 -21.53 -7.16 13.21
N ILE A 275 -20.83 -6.67 14.23
CA ILE A 275 -20.36 -5.27 14.31
C ILE A 275 -18.87 -5.16 13.94
N SER A 276 -18.15 -6.28 13.86
CA SER A 276 -16.70 -6.32 13.64
C SER A 276 -16.23 -5.58 12.38
N GLY A 277 -17.08 -5.48 11.34
CA GLY A 277 -16.80 -4.73 10.13
C GLY A 277 -16.91 -3.20 10.26
N LEU A 278 -17.66 -2.67 11.23
CA LEU A 278 -17.90 -1.23 11.36
C LEU A 278 -16.61 -0.42 11.60
N PRO A 279 -15.70 -0.81 12.51
CA PRO A 279 -14.43 -0.08 12.68
C PRO A 279 -13.63 -0.01 11.38
N TRP A 280 -13.61 -1.08 10.58
CA TRP A 280 -12.91 -1.08 9.30
C TRP A 280 -13.57 -0.13 8.29
N ILE A 281 -14.90 -0.13 8.19
CA ILE A 281 -15.65 0.82 7.33
C ILE A 281 -15.37 2.26 7.76
N ILE A 282 -15.41 2.56 9.06
CA ILE A 282 -15.10 3.89 9.60
C ILE A 282 -13.65 4.27 9.25
N SER A 283 -12.70 3.33 9.38
CA SER A 283 -11.30 3.55 8.99
C SER A 283 -11.17 3.89 7.50
N LEU A 284 -11.90 3.20 6.63
CA LEU A 284 -11.86 3.43 5.19
C LEU A 284 -12.47 4.79 4.81
N ILE A 285 -13.60 5.18 5.41
CA ILE A 285 -14.19 6.51 5.22
C ILE A 285 -13.23 7.61 5.71
N TYR A 286 -12.64 7.42 6.88
CA TYR A 286 -11.67 8.37 7.43
C TYR A 286 -10.42 8.46 6.55
N PHE A 287 -9.94 7.34 6.01
CA PHE A 287 -8.83 7.31 5.07
C PHE A 287 -9.14 8.15 3.82
N ILE A 288 -10.30 7.95 3.19
CA ILE A 288 -10.74 8.75 2.04
C ILE A 288 -10.77 10.24 2.40
N TYR A 289 -11.26 10.59 3.58
CA TYR A 289 -11.24 11.96 4.07
C TYR A 289 -9.82 12.54 4.19
N LEU A 290 -8.84 11.76 4.68
CA LEU A 290 -7.45 12.22 4.79
C LEU A 290 -6.79 12.49 3.44
N ILE A 291 -7.20 11.77 2.39
CA ILE A 291 -6.65 11.91 1.04
C ILE A 291 -7.56 12.65 0.05
N LYS A 292 -8.66 13.27 0.53
CA LYS A 292 -9.69 13.93 -0.29
C LYS A 292 -9.16 14.95 -1.29
N ASP A 293 -8.09 15.66 -0.91
CA ASP A 293 -7.52 16.72 -1.74
C ASP A 293 -6.83 16.20 -3.00
N ASN A 294 -6.66 14.88 -3.13
CA ASN A 294 -6.13 14.24 -4.33
C ASN A 294 -7.22 13.96 -5.37
N PHE A 295 -8.50 13.84 -4.99
CA PHE A 295 -9.58 13.42 -5.90
C PHE A 295 -10.10 14.50 -6.86
N TYR A 296 -9.51 15.69 -6.85
CA TYR A 296 -9.90 16.75 -7.78
C TYR A 296 -9.37 16.47 -9.19
N ILE A 297 -10.13 16.82 -10.24
CA ILE A 297 -9.69 16.67 -11.65
C ILE A 297 -8.33 17.34 -11.89
N LYS A 298 -8.12 18.54 -11.33
CA LYS A 298 -6.83 19.24 -11.43
C LYS A 298 -5.70 18.45 -10.74
N SER A 299 -5.98 17.83 -9.60
CA SER A 299 -5.01 17.00 -8.88
C SER A 299 -4.70 15.69 -9.59
N ILE A 300 -5.69 15.07 -10.22
CA ILE A 300 -5.49 13.88 -11.07
C ILE A 300 -4.57 14.24 -12.24
N LYS A 301 -4.86 15.36 -12.92
CA LYS A 301 -4.08 15.83 -14.08
C LYS A 301 -2.67 16.27 -13.73
N LEU A 302 -2.48 16.95 -12.60
CA LEU A 302 -1.18 17.53 -12.23
C LEU A 302 -0.35 16.63 -11.32
N GLY A 303 -0.95 15.59 -10.71
CA GLY A 303 -0.25 14.76 -9.74
C GLY A 303 -0.03 15.40 -8.37
N LEU A 304 -0.56 16.61 -8.17
CA LEU A 304 -0.37 17.42 -6.97
C LEU A 304 -1.70 17.58 -6.22
N SER A 305 -1.68 17.43 -4.90
CA SER A 305 -2.87 17.67 -4.08
C SER A 305 -3.42 19.08 -4.29
N MET A 306 -4.74 19.24 -4.26
CA MET A 306 -5.41 20.53 -4.49
C MET A 306 -5.00 21.58 -3.45
N ARG A 307 -4.62 21.12 -2.24
CA ARG A 307 -4.06 21.98 -1.20
C ARG A 307 -2.72 22.58 -1.62
N PHE A 308 -1.83 21.79 -2.23
CA PHE A 308 -0.54 22.28 -2.73
C PHE A 308 -0.72 23.25 -3.90
N ILE A 309 -1.60 22.90 -4.86
CA ILE A 309 -1.92 23.77 -6.00
C ILE A 309 -2.44 25.13 -5.52
N LYS A 310 -3.38 25.14 -4.56
CA LYS A 310 -3.91 26.39 -3.98
C LYS A 310 -2.83 27.21 -3.25
N ALA A 311 -1.93 26.56 -2.54
CA ALA A 311 -0.86 27.24 -1.82
C ALA A 311 0.11 27.96 -2.78
N GLN A 312 0.48 27.29 -3.88
CA GLN A 312 1.36 27.86 -4.90
C GLN A 312 0.71 29.05 -5.63
N MET A 313 -0.55 28.91 -6.03
CA MET A 313 -1.30 30.02 -6.65
C MET A 313 -1.40 31.24 -5.71
N ASN A 314 -1.50 31.02 -4.40
CA ASN A 314 -1.59 32.10 -3.42
C ASN A 314 -0.23 32.75 -3.11
N SER A 315 0.89 32.03 -3.22
CA SER A 315 2.22 32.64 -3.09
C SER A 315 2.56 33.53 -4.30
N GLU A 316 2.18 33.09 -5.50
CA GLU A 316 2.44 33.84 -6.75
C GLU A 316 1.57 35.10 -6.88
N ARG A 317 0.39 35.15 -6.23
CA ARG A 317 -0.43 36.37 -6.16
C ARG A 317 0.09 37.42 -5.18
N LYS A 318 1.00 37.04 -4.29
CA LYS A 318 1.59 37.93 -3.28
C LYS A 318 2.98 38.46 -3.68
N SER A 319 3.56 37.93 -4.77
CA SER A 319 4.81 38.39 -5.39
C SER A 319 4.52 39.32 -6.56
#